data_AF-A0A820PH47-F1
#
_entry.id   AF-A0A820PH47-F1
#
_cell.length_a   1.000
_cell.length_b   1.000
_cell.length_c   1.000
_cell.angle_alpha   90.00
_cell.angle_beta   90.00
_cell.angle_gamma   90.00
#
_symmetry.space_group_name_H-M   'P 1'
#
loop_
_entity.id
_entity.type
_entity.pdbx_description
1 polymer ?
#
loop_
_entity_poly.entity_id
_entity_poly.type
_entity_poly.pdbx_seq_one_letter_code
_entity_poly.pdbx_strand_id
1 'polypeptide(L)'
;IPSALLYIIAIFIGQEWMQKRNKKYELRGALILWNTFLALFSFWGACRCVPELLHSLTEHGFQHSLCDPILKEGVTGLWLWLFIISKVPETIDTLFIVLRRQELIFLHWFHHASVLVYCFYSYGLFAPSGRWFTT
;
A
#
# COMPACT_ATOMS: atom_id res chain seq x y z
N ILE A 1 -9.59 -8.57 5.39
CA ILE A 1 -10.25 -8.42 6.73
C ILE A 1 -9.36 -8.95 7.86
N PRO A 2 -8.95 -10.24 7.91
CA PRO A 2 -8.09 -10.73 9.00
C PRO A 2 -6.73 -10.01 9.07
N SER A 3 -6.14 -9.65 7.93
CA SER A 3 -4.89 -8.89 7.85
C SER A 3 -4.96 -7.50 8.52
N ALA A 4 -6.08 -6.78 8.36
CA ALA A 4 -6.27 -5.47 8.95
C ALA A 4 -6.52 -5.52 10.46
N LEU A 5 -7.23 -6.56 10.94
CA LEU A 5 -7.39 -6.80 12.37
C LEU A 5 -6.05 -7.10 13.04
N LEU A 6 -5.24 -7.96 12.43
CA LEU A 6 -3.88 -8.26 12.90
C LEU A 6 -3.02 -6.98 12.95
N TYR A 7 -3.10 -6.13 11.93
CA TYR A 7 -2.40 -4.86 11.88
C TYR A 7 -2.81 -3.91 13.03
N ILE A 8 -4.10 -3.73 13.26
CA ILE A 8 -4.61 -2.86 14.34
C ILE A 8 -4.19 -3.40 15.71
N ILE A 9 -4.33 -4.70 15.93
CA ILE A 9 -3.89 -5.35 17.18
C ILE A 9 -2.38 -5.16 17.40
N ALA A 10 -1.58 -5.32 16.34
CA ALA A 10 -0.13 -5.12 16.40
C ALA A 10 0.25 -3.68 16.79
N ILE A 11 -0.48 -2.66 16.31
CA ILE A 11 -0.27 -1.26 16.71
C ILE A 11 -0.50 -1.07 18.21
N PHE A 12 -1.66 -1.51 18.73
CA PHE A 12 -1.98 -1.32 20.14
C PHE A 12 -1.01 -2.06 21.06
N ILE A 13 -0.65 -3.31 20.72
CA ILE A 13 0.37 -4.06 21.45
C ILE A 13 1.73 -3.36 21.39
N GLY A 14 2.12 -2.85 20.22
CA GLY A 14 3.36 -2.12 20.03
C GLY A 14 3.43 -0.83 20.86
N GLN A 15 2.32 -0.09 20.95
CA GLN A 15 2.22 1.11 21.77
C GLN A 15 2.37 0.78 23.26
N GLU A 16 1.63 -0.21 23.77
CA GLU A 16 1.72 -0.67 25.16
C GLU A 16 3.13 -1.18 25.51
N TRP A 17 3.75 -1.95 24.62
CA TRP A 17 5.10 -2.45 24.79
C TRP A 17 6.13 -1.32 24.84
N MET A 18 5.98 -0.32 23.97
CA MET A 18 6.84 0.86 23.96
C MET A 18 6.58 1.78 25.15
N GLN A 19 5.38 1.85 25.73
CA GLN A 19 5.13 2.59 26.97
C GLN A 19 5.90 1.96 28.15
N LYS A 20 5.95 0.63 28.23
CA LYS A 20 6.72 -0.11 29.25
C LYS A 20 8.25 0.05 29.11
N ARG A 21 8.75 0.44 27.93
CA ARG A 21 10.18 0.58 27.62
C ARG A 21 10.60 2.05 27.53
N ASN A 22 11.46 2.51 28.44
CA ASN A 22 11.84 3.93 28.49
C ASN A 22 12.86 4.41 27.44
N LYS A 23 13.25 3.56 26.48
CA LYS A 23 14.27 3.85 25.47
C LYS A 23 13.63 4.06 24.10
N LYS A 24 13.89 5.21 23.48
CA LYS A 24 13.53 5.50 22.08
C LYS A 24 14.56 4.87 21.15
N TYR A 25 14.11 4.28 20.05
CA TYR A 25 15.02 3.82 18.99
C TYR A 25 15.23 4.94 17.97
N GLU A 26 16.49 5.25 17.68
CA GLU A 26 16.84 6.18 16.60
C GLU A 26 16.92 5.44 15.26
N LEU A 27 15.76 5.16 14.66
CA LEU A 27 15.64 4.42 13.39
C LEU A 27 15.60 5.36 12.17
N ARG A 28 16.14 6.58 12.29
CA ARG A 28 16.01 7.61 11.23
C ARG A 28 16.68 7.18 9.92
N GLY A 29 17.87 6.56 9.98
CA GLY A 29 18.56 6.06 8.79
C GLY A 29 17.80 4.92 8.11
N ALA A 30 17.29 3.97 8.89
CA ALA A 30 16.47 2.86 8.39
C ALA A 30 15.18 3.38 7.72
N LEU A 31 14.53 4.38 8.31
CA LEU A 31 13.32 5.00 7.78
C LEU A 31 13.58 5.75 6.45
N ILE A 32 14.71 6.46 6.34
CA ILE A 32 15.09 7.12 5.09
C ILE A 32 15.34 6.08 3.99
N LEU A 33 16.09 5.02 4.28
CA LEU A 33 16.35 3.94 3.33
C LEU A 33 15.04 3.26 2.90
N TRP A 34 14.16 2.98 3.86
CA TRP A 34 12.86 2.39 3.64
C TRP A 34 11.97 3.24 2.73
N ASN A 35 11.83 4.52 3.03
CA ASN A 35 11.04 5.44 2.23
C ASN A 35 11.61 5.64 0.83
N THR A 36 12.94 5.62 0.69
CA THR A 36 13.59 5.69 -0.61
C THR A 36 13.29 4.44 -1.44
N PHE A 37 13.33 3.26 -0.82
CA PHE A 37 12.96 2.01 -1.48
C PHE A 37 11.49 2.03 -1.95
N LEU A 38 10.56 2.45 -1.10
CA LEU A 38 9.13 2.56 -1.45
C LEU A 38 8.88 3.60 -2.55
N ALA A 39 9.62 4.71 -2.55
CA ALA A 39 9.53 5.73 -3.59
C ALA A 39 10.01 5.21 -4.95
N LEU A 40 11.15 4.50 -4.98
CA LEU A 40 11.66 3.88 -6.20
C LEU A 40 10.73 2.80 -6.74
N PHE A 41 10.18 1.96 -5.85
CA PHE A 41 9.20 0.95 -6.20
C PHE A 41 7.95 1.58 -6.83
N SER A 42 7.40 2.62 -6.19
CA SER A 42 6.24 3.36 -6.71
C SER A 42 6.52 4.03 -8.05
N PHE A 43 7.71 4.61 -8.23
CA PHE A 43 8.11 5.24 -9.50
C PHE A 43 8.18 4.23 -10.65
N TRP A 44 8.77 3.06 -10.41
CA TRP A 44 8.80 2.00 -11.43
C TRP A 44 7.41 1.42 -11.72
N GLY A 45 6.56 1.26 -10.70
CA GLY A 45 5.17 0.88 -10.88
C GLY A 45 4.42 1.87 -11.78
N ALA A 46 4.51 3.17 -11.46
CA ALA A 46 3.89 4.23 -12.25
C ALA A 46 4.40 4.25 -13.72
N CYS A 47 5.71 4.13 -13.94
CA CYS A 47 6.28 4.07 -15.29
C CYS A 47 5.74 2.90 -16.14
N ARG A 48 5.20 1.85 -15.51
CA ARG A 48 4.66 0.67 -16.19
C ARG A 48 3.13 0.70 -16.30
N CYS A 49 2.43 1.18 -15.28
CA CYS A 49 0.97 1.26 -15.25
C CYS A 49 0.42 2.47 -16.02
N VAL A 50 1.06 3.64 -15.92
CA VAL A 50 0.62 4.89 -16.59
C VAL A 50 0.48 4.76 -18.11
N PRO A 51 1.48 4.23 -18.86
CA PRO A 51 1.33 4.11 -20.30
C PRO A 51 0.23 3.11 -20.71
N GLU A 52 -0.01 2.07 -19.92
CA GLU A 52 -1.09 1.11 -20.16
C GLU A 52 -2.47 1.76 -19.96
N LEU A 53 -2.63 2.54 -18.88
CA LEU A 53 -3.84 3.31 -18.64
C LEU A 53 -4.08 4.33 -19.75
N LEU A 54 -3.06 5.08 -20.16
CA LEU A 54 -3.18 6.07 -21.23
C LEU A 54 -3.59 5.42 -22.55
N HIS A 55 -3.00 4.28 -22.90
CA HIS A 55 -3.36 3.54 -24.10
C HIS A 55 -4.81 3.03 -24.07
N SER A 56 -5.24 2.47 -22.93
CA SER A 56 -6.62 2.03 -22.72
C SER A 56 -7.61 3.20 -22.86
N LEU A 57 -7.26 4.37 -22.31
CA LEU A 57 -8.09 5.57 -22.39
C LEU A 57 -8.22 6.13 -23.81
N THR A 58 -7.12 6.17 -24.58
CA THR A 58 -7.12 6.73 -25.92
C THR A 58 -7.81 5.84 -26.95
N GLU A 59 -7.62 4.51 -26.85
CA GLU A 59 -8.14 3.55 -27.84
C GLU A 59 -9.56 3.08 -27.53
N HIS A 60 -9.89 2.88 -26.26
CA HIS A 60 -11.12 2.17 -25.86
C HIS A 60 -12.09 3.04 -25.04
N GLY A 61 -11.65 4.23 -24.60
CA GLY A 61 -12.46 5.18 -23.85
C GLY A 61 -12.61 4.86 -22.36
N PHE A 62 -13.18 5.82 -21.61
CA PHE A 62 -13.26 5.79 -20.15
C PHE A 62 -14.08 4.62 -19.59
N GLN A 63 -15.27 4.35 -20.16
CA GLN A 63 -16.12 3.24 -19.71
C GLN A 63 -15.45 1.88 -19.87
N HIS A 64 -14.73 1.69 -20.98
CA HIS A 64 -14.04 0.43 -21.22
C HIS A 64 -12.87 0.24 -20.24
N SER A 65 -12.12 1.32 -19.93
CA SER A 65 -11.02 1.27 -18.96
C SER A 65 -11.47 0.87 -17.54
N LEU A 66 -12.70 1.23 -17.16
CA LEU A 66 -13.29 0.96 -15.84
C LEU A 66 -14.01 -0.38 -15.73
N CYS A 67 -14.55 -0.91 -16.83
CA CYS A 67 -15.37 -2.12 -16.82
C CYS A 67 -14.63 -3.38 -17.27
N ASP A 68 -13.44 -3.24 -17.86
CA ASP A 68 -12.72 -4.36 -18.45
C ASP A 68 -11.80 -5.09 -17.45
N PRO A 69 -12.06 -6.38 -17.18
CA PRO A 69 -11.31 -7.16 -16.21
C PRO A 69 -9.97 -7.72 -16.74
N ILE A 70 -9.49 -7.30 -17.92
CA ILE A 70 -8.19 -7.73 -18.51
C ILE A 70 -7.00 -7.11 -17.73
N LEU A 71 -7.01 -7.20 -16.41
CA LEU A 71 -5.82 -7.05 -15.55
C LEU A 71 -5.06 -8.38 -15.39
N LYS A 72 -5.54 -9.46 -16.04
CA LYS A 72 -5.02 -10.82 -15.79
C LYS A 72 -3.81 -11.21 -16.65
N GLU A 73 -3.55 -10.51 -17.75
CA GLU A 73 -2.54 -10.96 -18.72
C GLU A 73 -1.42 -9.93 -18.91
N GLY A 74 -0.18 -10.40 -18.83
CA GLY A 74 1.02 -9.62 -19.14
C GLY A 74 1.66 -8.90 -17.96
N VAL A 75 2.59 -7.98 -18.29
CA VAL A 75 3.46 -7.26 -17.35
C VAL A 75 2.63 -6.38 -16.39
N THR A 76 1.50 -5.86 -16.84
CA THR A 76 0.61 -5.00 -16.03
C THR A 76 0.00 -5.76 -14.85
N GLY A 77 -0.48 -7.00 -15.07
CA GLY A 77 -1.04 -7.84 -14.01
C GLY A 77 -0.01 -8.18 -12.91
N LEU A 78 1.26 -8.38 -13.30
CA LEU A 78 2.36 -8.58 -12.35
C LEU A 78 2.58 -7.32 -11.50
N TRP A 79 2.63 -6.13 -12.11
CA TRP A 79 2.84 -4.87 -11.38
C TRP A 79 1.68 -4.52 -10.46
N LEU A 80 0.44 -4.79 -10.88
CA LEU A 80 -0.75 -4.72 -10.05
C LEU A 80 -0.63 -5.60 -8.81
N TRP A 81 -0.25 -6.86 -9.00
CA TRP A 81 -0.06 -7.79 -7.89
C TRP A 81 1.06 -7.33 -6.94
N LEU A 82 2.19 -6.87 -7.49
CA LEU A 82 3.28 -6.31 -6.70
C LEU A 82 2.85 -5.06 -5.91
N PHE A 83 2.03 -4.18 -6.49
CA PHE A 83 1.48 -3.01 -5.81
C PHE A 83 0.54 -3.40 -4.65
N ILE A 84 -0.30 -4.41 -4.83
CA ILE A 84 -1.18 -4.89 -3.76
C ILE A 84 -0.35 -5.46 -2.61
N ILE A 85 0.70 -6.23 -2.94
CA ILE A 85 1.61 -6.76 -1.94
C ILE A 85 2.38 -5.64 -1.25
N SER A 86 2.75 -4.55 -1.93
CA SER A 86 3.49 -3.43 -1.34
C SER A 86 2.73 -2.70 -0.23
N LYS A 87 1.40 -2.85 -0.16
CA LYS A 87 0.60 -2.32 0.95
C LYS A 87 0.88 -3.00 2.29
N VAL A 88 1.36 -4.24 2.29
CA VAL A 88 1.80 -4.92 3.51
C VAL A 88 3.08 -4.28 4.07
N PRO A 89 4.19 -4.14 3.33
CA PRO A 89 5.37 -3.45 3.81
C PRO A 89 5.11 -1.98 4.14
N GLU A 90 4.20 -1.27 3.47
CA GLU A 90 3.81 0.10 3.88
C GLU A 90 3.29 0.19 5.33
N THR A 91 2.82 -0.91 5.94
CA THR A 91 2.47 -0.93 7.38
C THR A 91 3.68 -0.85 8.30
N ILE A 92 4.90 -1.09 7.79
CA ILE A 92 6.15 -0.98 8.55
C ILE A 92 6.43 0.50 8.90
N ASP A 93 5.96 1.46 8.11
CA ASP A 93 6.03 2.88 8.45
C ASP A 93 5.38 3.19 9.81
N THR A 94 4.20 2.61 10.06
CA THR A 94 3.49 2.83 11.32
C THR A 94 4.19 2.12 12.47
N LEU A 95 4.81 0.97 12.20
CA LEU A 95 5.68 0.28 13.15
C LEU A 95 6.89 1.14 13.55
N PHE A 96 7.54 1.81 12.58
CA PHE A 96 8.65 2.72 12.88
C PHE A 96 8.20 3.91 13.74
N ILE A 97 7.00 4.46 13.52
CA ILE A 97 6.44 5.54 14.34
C ILE A 97 6.22 5.07 15.79
N VAL A 98 5.66 3.88 15.97
CA VAL A 98 5.46 3.26 17.30
C VAL A 98 6.80 3.04 18.00
N LEU A 99 7.79 2.47 17.32
CA LEU A 99 9.13 2.20 17.86
C LEU A 99 9.91 3.50 18.22
N ARG A 100 9.57 4.61 17.58
CA ARG A 100 10.14 5.93 17.89
C ARG A 100 9.38 6.68 18.98
N ARG A 101 8.29 6.12 19.52
CA ARG A 101 7.37 6.78 20.45
C ARG A 101 6.84 8.11 19.90
N GLN A 102 6.48 8.14 18.62
CA GLN A 102 5.79 9.28 18.04
C GLN A 102 4.27 9.08 18.13
N GLU A 103 3.52 10.18 18.22
CA GLU A 103 2.05 10.12 18.27
C GLU A 103 1.50 9.65 16.93
N LEU A 104 0.75 8.54 16.95
CA LEU A 104 0.05 8.04 15.78
C LEU A 104 -1.25 8.83 15.60
N ILE A 105 -1.29 9.70 14.59
CA ILE A 105 -2.52 10.39 14.21
C ILE A 105 -3.55 9.39 13.65
N PHE A 106 -4.84 9.63 13.95
CA PHE A 106 -5.94 8.76 13.50
C PHE A 106 -5.92 8.51 11.99
N LEU A 107 -5.76 9.58 11.21
CA LEU A 107 -5.80 9.52 9.75
C LEU A 107 -4.75 8.55 9.19
N HIS A 108 -3.56 8.48 9.78
CA HIS A 108 -2.46 7.69 9.25
C HIS A 108 -2.72 6.20 9.37
N TRP A 109 -2.97 5.70 10.59
CA TRP A 109 -3.20 4.27 10.77
C TRP A 109 -4.53 3.81 10.17
N PHE A 110 -5.56 4.66 10.19
CA PHE A 110 -6.84 4.38 9.55
C PHE A 110 -6.71 4.29 8.03
N HIS A 111 -5.98 5.22 7.41
CA HIS A 111 -5.67 5.18 5.98
C HIS A 111 -4.93 3.88 5.62
N HIS A 112 -3.85 3.54 6.32
CA HIS A 112 -3.10 2.31 6.03
C HIS A 112 -3.96 1.04 6.22
N ALA A 113 -4.85 1.01 7.22
CA ALA A 113 -5.78 -0.10 7.39
C ALA A 113 -6.81 -0.20 6.25
N SER A 114 -7.41 0.93 5.85
CA SER A 114 -8.46 0.95 4.83
C SER A 114 -7.91 0.61 3.44
N VAL A 115 -6.76 1.17 3.04
CA VAL A 115 -6.13 0.87 1.74
C VAL A 115 -5.65 -0.58 1.67
N LEU A 116 -5.17 -1.16 2.79
CA LEU A 116 -4.81 -2.57 2.86
C LEU A 116 -6.03 -3.47 2.65
N VAL A 117 -7.15 -3.19 3.33
CA VAL A 117 -8.40 -3.95 3.13
C VAL A 117 -8.89 -3.79 1.70
N TYR A 118 -8.91 -2.57 1.18
CA TYR A 118 -9.39 -2.26 -0.15
C TYR A 118 -8.58 -2.97 -1.24
N CYS A 119 -7.25 -2.92 -1.19
CA CYS A 119 -6.41 -3.56 -2.22
C CYS A 119 -6.59 -5.07 -2.25
N PHE A 120 -6.60 -5.73 -1.08
CA PHE A 120 -6.77 -7.18 -1.01
C PHE A 120 -8.19 -7.62 -1.40
N TYR A 121 -9.21 -6.85 -1.02
CA TYR A 121 -10.60 -7.13 -1.37
C TYR A 121 -10.85 -6.94 -2.88
N SER A 122 -10.41 -5.82 -3.43
CA SER A 122 -10.51 -5.50 -4.85
C SER A 122 -9.75 -6.49 -5.73
N TYR A 123 -8.58 -6.98 -5.28
CA TYR A 123 -7.85 -8.04 -5.96
C TYR A 123 -8.61 -9.37 -5.98
N GLY A 124 -9.19 -9.78 -4.85
CA GLY A 124 -9.98 -11.02 -4.77
C GLY A 124 -11.23 -10.99 -5.66
N LEU A 125 -11.79 -9.81 -5.90
CA LEU A 125 -12.93 -9.60 -6.79
C LEU A 125 -12.53 -9.29 -8.24
N PHE A 126 -11.23 -9.23 -8.56
CA PHE A 126 -10.72 -8.75 -9.84
C PHE A 126 -11.39 -7.44 -10.28
N ALA A 127 -11.55 -6.51 -9.33
CA ALA A 127 -12.24 -5.25 -9.59
C ALA A 127 -11.47 -4.46 -10.68
N PRO A 128 -12.10 -4.17 -11.84
CA PRO A 128 -11.42 -3.49 -12.94
C PRO A 128 -11.02 -2.04 -12.60
N SER A 129 -11.67 -1.44 -11.59
CA SER A 129 -11.25 -0.17 -10.99
C SER A 129 -9.85 -0.21 -10.35
N GLY A 130 -9.27 -1.38 -10.13
CA GLY A 130 -7.90 -1.55 -9.65
C GLY A 130 -6.85 -0.90 -10.56
N ARG A 131 -7.07 -0.83 -11.88
CA ARG A 131 -6.17 -0.11 -12.81
C ARG A 131 -5.98 1.35 -12.39
N TRP A 132 -7.07 2.05 -12.10
CA TRP A 132 -7.04 3.45 -11.68
C TRP A 132 -6.44 3.67 -10.29
N PHE A 133 -6.54 2.68 -9.41
CA PHE A 133 -6.01 2.78 -8.06
C PHE A 133 -4.48 2.54 -7.99
N THR A 134 -3.93 1.87 -9.00
CA THR A 134 -2.52 1.46 -9.04
C THR A 134 -1.66 2.27 -10.01
N THR A 135 -2.27 3.21 -10.72
CA THR A 135 -1.65 4.10 -11.70
C THR A 135 -1.55 5.51 -11.14
#